data_AF-A0A380BBG5-F1
#
_entry.id   AF-A0A380BBG5-F1
#
_cell.length_a   1.000
_cell.length_b   1.000
_cell.length_c   1.000
_cell.angle_alpha   90.00
_cell.angle_beta   90.00
_cell.angle_gamma   90.00
#
_symmetry.space_group_name_H-M   'P 1'
#
loop_
_entity.id
_entity.type
_entity.pdbx_description
1 polymer ?
#
loop_
_entity_poly.entity_id
_entity_poly.type
_entity_poly.pdbx_seq_one_letter_code
_entity_poly.pdbx_strand_id
1 'polypeptide(L)'
;MNEIQQGIELPVIDMIQETAMRAKEKGARRVGILGTTGTISTGIYQAACERFDMEAVVPHEDVQAVVMSMIYDDIKAGKPADPRKMGNHPASDGRRSM
;
A
#
# COMPACT_ATOMS: atom_id res chain seq x y z
N MET A 1 -10.32 -4.93 12.40
CA MET A 1 -11.21 -5.98 11.88
C MET A 1 -11.93 -6.74 12.99
N ASN A 2 -11.21 -7.11 14.07
CA ASN A 2 -11.78 -7.89 15.18
C ASN A 2 -13.06 -7.29 15.79
N GLU A 3 -13.13 -5.97 15.98
CA GLU A 3 -14.33 -5.32 16.56
C GLU A 3 -15.59 -5.53 15.69
N ILE A 4 -15.47 -5.41 14.37
CA ILE A 4 -16.59 -5.62 13.44
C ILE A 4 -17.01 -7.08 13.49
N GLN A 5 -16.06 -8.02 13.41
CA GLN A 5 -16.36 -9.45 13.44
C GLN A 5 -16.99 -9.90 14.77
N GLN A 6 -16.61 -9.28 15.90
CA GLN A 6 -17.21 -9.57 17.21
C GLN A 6 -18.67 -9.09 17.31
N GLY A 7 -19.05 -8.09 16.52
CA GLY A 7 -20.38 -7.50 16.53
C GLY A 7 -21.40 -8.18 15.60
N ILE A 8 -20.99 -9.14 14.77
CA ILE A 8 -21.85 -9.78 13.78
C ILE A 8 -21.60 -11.30 13.70
N GLU A 9 -22.64 -12.06 13.34
CA GLU A 9 -22.54 -13.52 13.17
C GLU A 9 -21.93 -13.91 11.80
N LEU A 10 -22.07 -13.04 10.79
CA LEU A 10 -21.58 -13.33 9.44
C LEU A 10 -20.05 -13.15 9.39
N PRO A 11 -19.30 -14.04 8.69
CA PRO A 11 -17.88 -13.82 8.47
C PRO A 11 -17.61 -12.55 7.66
N VAL A 12 -16.70 -11.71 8.15
CA VAL A 12 -16.20 -10.54 7.43
C VAL A 12 -14.97 -10.94 6.63
N ILE A 13 -14.99 -10.64 5.33
CA ILE A 13 -13.83 -10.83 4.48
C ILE A 13 -12.85 -9.68 4.71
N ASP A 14 -11.65 -9.99 5.21
CA ASP A 14 -10.59 -9.01 5.40
C ASP A 14 -9.79 -8.82 4.11
N MET A 15 -10.21 -7.83 3.31
CA MET A 15 -9.55 -7.45 2.06
C MET A 15 -8.04 -7.26 2.21
N ILE A 16 -7.56 -6.77 3.35
CA ILE A 16 -6.13 -6.50 3.57
C ILE A 16 -5.37 -7.82 3.66
N GLN A 17 -5.90 -8.77 4.43
CA GLN A 17 -5.34 -10.11 4.59
C GLN A 17 -5.43 -10.90 3.27
N GLU A 18 -6.58 -10.86 2.61
CA GLU A 18 -6.79 -11.54 1.31
C GLU A 18 -5.82 -11.02 0.24
N THR A 19 -5.54 -9.71 0.23
CA THR A 19 -4.58 -9.10 -0.71
C THR A 19 -3.15 -9.61 -0.45
N ALA A 20 -2.72 -9.65 0.82
CA ALA A 20 -1.40 -10.13 1.18
C ALA A 20 -1.24 -11.63 0.90
N MET A 21 -2.25 -12.44 1.23
CA MET A 21 -2.28 -13.87 0.89
C MET A 21 -2.15 -14.07 -0.62
N ARG A 22 -2.94 -13.33 -1.41
CA ARG A 22 -2.90 -13.44 -2.88
C ARG A 22 -1.55 -13.03 -3.46
N ALA A 23 -0.90 -12.01 -2.90
CA ALA A 23 0.44 -11.61 -3.30
C ALA A 23 1.47 -12.72 -2.99
N LYS A 24 1.37 -13.35 -1.81
CA LYS A 24 2.23 -14.48 -1.42
C LYS A 24 2.06 -15.68 -2.35
N GLU A 25 0.83 -16.05 -2.70
CA GLU A 25 0.55 -17.12 -3.66
C GLU A 25 1.15 -16.86 -5.04
N LYS A 26 1.28 -15.59 -5.43
CA LYS A 26 1.97 -15.18 -6.67
C LYS A 26 3.49 -15.20 -6.55
N GLY A 27 4.04 -15.59 -5.40
CA GLY A 27 5.48 -15.66 -5.15
C GLY A 27 6.11 -14.33 -4.73
N ALA A 28 5.32 -13.34 -4.31
CA ALA A 28 5.86 -12.08 -3.83
C ALA A 28 6.69 -12.29 -2.55
N ARG A 29 7.83 -11.59 -2.48
CA ARG A 29 8.68 -11.50 -1.28
C ARG A 29 8.76 -10.07 -0.74
N ARG A 30 8.56 -9.09 -1.62
CA ARG A 30 8.53 -7.65 -1.32
C ARG A 30 7.32 -7.05 -2.03
N VAL A 31 6.54 -6.22 -1.36
CA VAL A 31 5.30 -5.63 -1.88
C VAL A 31 5.34 -4.11 -1.68
N GLY A 32 5.24 -3.37 -2.78
CA GLY A 32 5.08 -1.91 -2.75
C GLY A 32 3.66 -1.52 -2.37
N ILE A 33 3.48 -0.74 -1.31
CA ILE A 33 2.17 -0.27 -0.84
C ILE A 33 2.00 1.19 -1.24
N LEU A 34 1.13 1.43 -2.21
CA LEU A 34 0.72 2.77 -2.62
C LEU A 34 -0.69 3.06 -2.11
N GLY A 35 -0.85 4.19 -1.44
CA GLY A 35 -2.12 4.58 -0.86
C GLY A 35 -2.04 5.96 -0.25
N THR A 36 -3.13 6.39 0.36
CA THR A 36 -3.13 7.67 1.08
C THR A 36 -2.16 7.65 2.25
N THR A 37 -1.67 8.80 2.68
CA THR A 37 -0.85 8.91 3.90
C THR A 37 -1.57 8.32 5.11
N GLY A 38 -2.89 8.52 5.20
CA GLY A 38 -3.73 7.86 6.20
C GLY A 38 -3.58 6.34 6.17
N THR A 39 -3.77 5.71 5.00
CA THR A 39 -3.60 4.26 4.82
C THR A 39 -2.21 3.77 5.22
N ILE A 40 -1.15 4.47 4.81
CA ILE A 40 0.23 4.06 5.15
C ILE A 40 0.47 4.19 6.65
N SER A 41 0.01 5.27 7.27
CA SER A 41 0.22 5.54 8.69
C SER A 41 -0.47 4.56 9.63
N THR A 42 -1.58 3.92 9.20
CA THR A 42 -2.24 2.91 10.02
C THR A 42 -1.48 1.59 10.10
N GLY A 43 -0.54 1.34 9.18
CA GLY A 43 0.28 0.13 9.18
C GLY A 43 -0.45 -1.15 8.77
N ILE A 44 -1.73 -1.08 8.36
CA ILE A 44 -2.57 -2.27 8.20
C ILE A 44 -2.08 -3.22 7.09
N TYR A 45 -1.57 -2.69 5.98
CA TYR A 45 -1.02 -3.50 4.90
C TYR A 45 0.38 -4.01 5.22
N GLN A 46 1.17 -3.25 5.97
CA GLN A 46 2.49 -3.63 6.44
C GLN A 46 2.38 -4.85 7.37
N ALA A 47 1.48 -4.79 8.36
CA ALA A 47 1.20 -5.89 9.26
C ALA A 47 0.66 -7.13 8.52
N ALA A 48 -0.18 -6.94 7.50
CA ALA A 48 -0.66 -8.06 6.68
C ALA A 48 0.48 -8.70 5.87
N CYS A 49 1.37 -7.92 5.25
CA CYS A 49 2.52 -8.46 4.53
C CYS A 49 3.47 -9.24 5.45
N GLU A 50 3.75 -8.69 6.63
CA GLU A 50 4.58 -9.33 7.66
C GLU A 50 4.02 -10.70 8.06
N ARG A 51 2.70 -10.81 8.27
CA ARG A 51 2.03 -12.07 8.61
C ARG A 51 2.22 -13.18 7.56
N PHE A 52 2.46 -12.82 6.31
CA PHE A 52 2.72 -13.76 5.20
C PHE A 52 4.21 -13.83 4.81
N ASP A 53 5.11 -13.41 5.70
CA ASP A 53 6.57 -13.39 5.49
C ASP A 53 6.98 -12.62 4.23
N MET A 54 6.38 -11.44 4.03
CA MET A 54 6.72 -10.52 2.94
C MET A 54 7.16 -9.16 3.50
N GLU A 55 8.16 -8.57 2.86
CA GLU A 55 8.58 -7.20 3.15
C GLU A 55 7.59 -6.21 2.54
N ALA A 56 7.04 -5.33 3.37
CA ALA A 56 6.28 -4.18 2.90
C ALA A 56 7.23 -3.01 2.60
N VAL A 57 7.13 -2.45 1.39
CA VAL A 57 7.88 -1.28 0.97
C VAL A 57 6.90 -0.13 0.78
N VAL A 58 7.14 0.99 1.46
CA VAL A 58 6.34 2.21 1.33
C VAL A 58 7.17 3.31 0.66
N PRO A 59 6.53 4.26 -0.05
CA PRO A 59 7.23 5.41 -0.59
C PRO A 59 7.93 6.23 0.50
N HIS A 60 9.06 6.84 0.15
CA HIS A 60 9.65 7.93 0.95
C HIS A 60 8.71 9.14 0.96
N GLU A 61 8.91 10.08 1.90
CA GLU A 61 7.97 11.19 2.14
C GLU A 61 7.70 12.06 0.90
N ASP A 62 8.74 12.31 0.11
CA ASP A 62 8.68 13.05 -1.15
C ASP A 62 7.84 12.33 -2.22
N VAL A 63 8.07 11.04 -2.41
CA VAL A 63 7.26 10.20 -3.32
C VAL A 63 5.85 10.05 -2.78
N GLN A 64 5.66 9.96 -1.46
CA GLN A 64 4.35 9.89 -0.84
C GLN A 64 3.54 11.18 -1.06
N ALA A 65 4.19 12.34 -1.06
CA ALA A 65 3.55 13.61 -1.41
C ALA A 65 3.07 13.61 -2.88
N VAL A 66 3.87 13.04 -3.79
CA VAL A 66 3.47 12.84 -5.20
C VAL A 66 2.26 11.91 -5.30
N VAL A 67 2.27 10.77 -4.62
CA VAL A 67 1.14 9.82 -4.59
C VAL A 67 -0.13 10.51 -4.10
N MET A 68 -0.04 11.32 -3.04
CA MET A 68 -1.17 12.09 -2.52
C MET A 68 -1.71 13.11 -3.52
N SER A 69 -0.84 13.88 -4.19
CA SER A 69 -1.27 14.83 -5.22
C SER A 69 -1.95 14.12 -6.39
N MET A 70 -1.44 12.97 -6.83
CA MET A 70 -2.11 12.17 -7.87
C MET A 70 -3.50 11.68 -7.43
N ILE A 71 -3.64 11.24 -6.17
CA ILE A 71 -4.92 10.77 -5.65
C ILE A 71 -5.93 11.92 -5.57
N TYR A 72 -5.55 13.07 -5.00
CA TYR A 72 -6.48 14.15 -4.66
C TYR A 72 -6.62 15.22 -5.76
N ASP A 73 -5.52 15.75 -6.29
CA ASP A 73 -5.53 16.87 -7.23
C ASP A 73 -5.84 16.45 -8.68
N ASP A 74 -5.58 15.17 -8.99
CA ASP A 74 -5.83 14.58 -10.30
C ASP A 74 -7.06 13.65 -10.27
N ILE A 75 -6.90 12.41 -9.80
CA ILE A 75 -7.92 11.35 -9.97
C ILE A 75 -9.24 11.69 -9.26
N LYS A 76 -9.20 12.06 -7.98
CA LYS A 76 -10.42 12.46 -7.25
C LYS A 76 -11.01 13.79 -7.72
N ALA A 77 -10.24 14.62 -8.43
CA ALA A 77 -10.72 15.83 -9.08
C ALA A 77 -11.34 15.58 -10.47
N GLY A 78 -11.44 14.31 -10.90
CA GLY A 78 -11.99 13.94 -12.21
C GLY A 78 -11.02 14.15 -13.37
N LYS A 79 -9.73 14.34 -13.10
CA LYS A 79 -8.67 14.49 -14.10
C LYS A 79 -7.88 13.18 -14.23
N PRO A 80 -7.26 12.89 -15.39
CA PRO A 80 -6.33 11.78 -15.50
C PRO A 80 -5.10 12.02 -14.59
N ALA A 81 -4.52 10.94 -14.05
CA ALA A 81 -3.24 11.03 -13.33
C ALA A 81 -2.15 11.53 -14.28
N ASP A 82 -1.32 12.47 -13.81
CA ASP A 82 -0.18 12.98 -14.58
C ASP A 82 1.08 12.11 -14.33
N PRO A 83 1.48 11.23 -15.25
CA PRO A 83 2.61 10.31 -15.02
C PRO A 83 3.94 11.03 -14.80
N ARG A 84 4.05 12.29 -15.25
CA ARG A 84 5.27 13.10 -15.12
C ARG A 84 5.57 13.46 -13.67
N LYS A 85 4.57 13.47 -12.79
CA LYS A 85 4.77 13.77 -11.36
C LYS A 85 5.66 12.72 -10.67
N MET A 86 5.63 11.45 -11.12
CA MET A 86 6.51 10.38 -10.61
C MET A 86 7.90 10.40 -11.26
N GLY A 87 8.01 10.78 -12.53
CA GLY A 87 9.27 10.75 -13.29
C GLY A 87 10.31 11.78 -12.89
N ASN A 88 9.95 12.77 -12.07
CA ASN A 88 10.85 13.84 -11.62
C ASN A 88 11.58 13.50 -10.30
N HIS A 89 11.46 12.26 -9.82
CA HIS A 89 12.07 11.83 -8.57
C HIS A 89 13.15 10.77 -8.83
N PRO A 90 14.40 10.95 -8.33
CA PRO A 90 15.44 9.94 -8.53
C PRO A 90 15.00 8.63 -7.88
N ALA A 91 15.08 7.53 -8.64
CA ALA A 91 14.84 6.20 -8.09
C ALA A 91 15.82 5.95 -6.93
N SER A 92 15.32 5.76 -5.71
CA SER A 92 16.16 5.33 -4.61
C SER A 92 16.63 3.90 -4.90
N ASP A 93 17.95 3.73 -4.88
CA ASP A 93 18.64 2.47 -5.20
C ASP A 93 18.15 1.36 -4.24
N GLY A 94 17.44 0.38 -4.80
CA GLY A 94 16.93 -0.79 -4.08
C GLY A 94 18.00 -1.82 -3.69
N ARG A 95 19.28 -1.44 -3.57
CA ARG A 95 20.38 -2.30 -3.16
C ARG A 95 20.97 -1.92 -1.81
N ARG A 96 20.49 -2.60 -0.76
CA ARG A 96 21.16 -2.98 0.51
C ARG A 96 20.12 -3.77 1.30
N SER A 97 20.35 -4.97 1.83
CA SER A 97 21.57 -5.71 2.14
C SER A 97 21.33 -7.22 1.96
N MET A 98 22.42 -7.93 1.65
CA MET A 98 22.59 -9.35 1.98
C MET A 98 22.51 -9.58 3.49
#